data_AF-X0VTX1-F1
#
_entry.id   AF-X0VTX1-F1
#
_cell.length_a   1.000
_cell.length_b   1.000
_cell.length_c   1.000
_cell.angle_alpha   90.00
_cell.angle_beta   90.00
_cell.angle_gamma   90.00
#
_symmetry.space_group_name_H-M   'P 1'
#
loop_
_entity.id
_entity.type
_entity.pdbx_description
1 polymer ?
#
loop_
_entity_poly.entity_id
_entity_poly.type
_entity_poly.pdbx_seq_one_letter_code
_entity_poly.pdbx_strand_id
1 'polypeptide(L)' 'MKAIILAAGRGSRLKPLTDTIPKPLLEVNGKTILERAIDTLLEVGITDILVVVGHLAEKIKVVVDKYN' A
#
# COMPACT_ATOMS: atom_id res chain seq x y z
N MET A 1 -7.23 18.19 3.69
CA MET A 1 -5.87 17.98 3.14
C MET A 1 -5.87 16.71 2.32
N LYS A 2 -5.08 16.62 1.25
CA LYS A 2 -4.98 15.41 0.42
C LYS A 2 -3.63 14.73 0.62
N ALA A 3 -3.56 13.42 0.47
CA ALA A 3 -2.31 12.66 0.48
C ALA A 3 -2.17 11.78 -0.77
N ILE A 4 -0.92 11.52 -1.15
CA ILE A 4 -0.58 10.61 -2.25
C ILE A 4 0.36 9.53 -1.70
N ILE A 5 0.00 8.26 -1.85
CA ILE A 5 0.84 7.11 -1.53
C ILE A 5 1.38 6.51 -2.83
N LEU A 6 2.71 6.43 -2.96
CA LEU A 6 3.38 5.84 -4.13
C LEU A 6 3.63 4.34 -3.92
N ALA A 7 2.78 3.51 -4.53
CA ALA A 7 2.77 2.06 -4.38
C ALA A 7 3.11 1.30 -5.70
N ALA A 8 3.67 1.99 -6.70
CA ALA A 8 3.91 1.45 -8.04
C ALA A 8 5.22 0.67 -8.23
N GLY A 9 6.12 0.69 -7.23
CA GLY A 9 7.47 0.14 -7.35
C GLY A 9 7.54 -1.40 -7.32
N ARG A 10 8.52 -1.97 -8.04
CA ARG A 10 8.75 -3.43 -8.11
C ARG A 10 9.30 -4.06 -6.82
N GLY A 11 9.89 -3.29 -5.91
CA GLY A 11 10.45 -3.82 -4.66
C GLY A 11 11.66 -4.74 -4.81
N SER A 12 12.40 -4.70 -5.93
CA SER A 12 13.43 -5.67 -6.33
C SER A 12 14.52 -6.02 -5.30
N ARG A 13 14.82 -5.12 -4.37
CA ARG A 13 15.79 -5.36 -3.27
C ARG A 13 15.29 -6.35 -2.21
N LEU A 14 14.00 -6.62 -2.17
CA LEU A 14 13.36 -7.53 -1.19
C LEU A 14 12.99 -8.89 -1.81
N LYS A 15 13.51 -9.21 -3.00
CA LYS A 15 13.35 -10.55 -3.57
C LYS A 15 13.95 -11.61 -2.63
N PRO A 16 13.35 -12.81 -2.56
CA PRO A 16 12.25 -13.30 -3.40
C PRO A 16 10.85 -12.89 -2.90
N LEU A 17 10.72 -12.22 -1.74
CA LEU A 17 9.43 -11.88 -1.15
C LEU A 17 8.54 -11.09 -2.10
N THR A 18 9.15 -10.22 -2.92
CA THR A 18 8.42 -9.35 -3.84
C THR A 18 8.17 -9.92 -5.22
N ASP A 19 8.49 -11.19 -5.48
CA ASP A 19 8.21 -11.79 -6.80
C ASP A 19 6.72 -12.04 -7.03
N THR A 20 5.95 -12.32 -5.97
CA THR A 20 4.50 -12.60 -6.05
C THR A 20 3.64 -11.71 -5.14
N ILE A 21 4.27 -10.95 -4.23
CA ILE A 21 3.61 -10.04 -3.29
C ILE A 21 4.23 -8.64 -3.47
N PRO A 22 3.50 -7.62 -3.92
CA PRO A 22 4.10 -6.29 -4.08
C PRO A 22 4.52 -5.74 -2.72
N LYS A 23 5.64 -5.01 -2.65
CA LYS A 23 6.19 -4.47 -1.39
C LYS A 23 5.13 -3.81 -0.47
N PRO A 24 4.20 -2.97 -0.98
CA PRO A 24 3.18 -2.35 -0.14
C PRO A 24 2.31 -3.36 0.64
N LEU A 25 2.19 -4.60 0.15
CA LEU A 25 1.40 -5.66 0.77
C LEU A 25 2.23 -6.63 1.63
N LEU A 26 3.53 -6.40 1.80
CA LEU A 26 4.30 -7.16 2.79
C LEU A 26 3.83 -6.78 4.20
N GLU A 27 3.65 -7.79 5.04
CA GLU A 27 3.21 -7.61 6.42
C GLU A 27 4.39 -7.38 7.37
N VAL A 28 4.20 -6.44 8.29
CA VAL A 28 5.09 -6.17 9.41
C VAL A 28 4.25 -6.07 10.67
N ASN A 29 4.44 -7.03 11.59
CA ASN A 29 3.65 -7.19 12.81
C ASN A 29 2.13 -7.24 12.53
N GLY A 30 1.72 -8.13 11.61
CA GLY A 30 0.31 -8.43 11.32
C GLY A 30 -0.46 -7.36 10.53
N LYS A 31 0.23 -6.37 9.96
CA LYS A 31 -0.37 -5.33 9.13
C LYS A 31 0.48 -5.03 7.91
N THR A 32 -0.14 -4.84 6.76
CA THR A 32 0.63 -4.48 5.55
C THR A 32 1.25 -3.09 5.67
N ILE A 33 2.35 -2.87 4.95
CA ILE A 33 2.98 -1.54 4.84
C ILE A 33 1.97 -0.50 4.34
N LEU A 34 1.11 -0.87 3.39
CA LEU A 34 0.08 0.02 2.82
C LEU A 34 -1.01 0.36 3.83
N GLU A 35 -1.61 -0.62 4.50
CA GLU A 35 -2.65 -0.39 5.52
C GLU A 35 -2.10 0.47 6.65
N ARG A 36 -0.84 0.26 7.06
CA ARG A 36 -0.21 1.11 8.08
C ARG A 36 -0.09 2.56 7.61
N ALA A 37 0.28 2.81 6.36
CA ALA A 37 0.37 4.16 5.81
C ALA A 37 -1.00 4.85 5.70
N ILE A 38 -2.02 4.11 5.25
CA ILE A 38 -3.40 4.62 5.19
C ILE A 38 -3.89 4.97 6.60
N ASP A 39 -3.74 4.07 7.56
CA ASP A 39 -4.26 4.26 8.91
C ASP A 39 -3.57 5.44 9.62
N THR A 40 -2.25 5.61 9.46
CA THR A 40 -1.56 6.79 9.99
C THR A 40 -2.07 8.11 9.39
N LEU A 41 -2.46 8.13 8.11
CA LEU A 41 -3.07 9.32 7.49
C LEU A 41 -4.48 9.57 8.03
N LEU A 42 -5.27 8.51 8.21
CA LEU A 42 -6.62 8.59 8.79
C LEU A 42 -6.59 9.07 10.26
N GLU A 43 -5.63 8.59 11.05
CA GLU A 43 -5.42 9.00 12.46
C GLU A 43 -5.20 10.52 12.61
N VAL A 44 -4.60 11.17 11.61
CA VAL A 44 -4.40 12.63 11.59
C VAL A 44 -5.47 13.39 10.80
N GLY A 45 -6.57 12.72 10.44
CA GLY A 45 -7.73 13.33 9.76
C GLY A 45 -7.58 13.55 8.25
N ILE A 46 -6.61 12.89 7.60
CA ILE A 46 -6.47 12.93 6.13
C ILE A 46 -7.26 11.78 5.52
N THR A 47 -8.40 12.09 4.92
CA THR A 47 -9.32 11.09 4.34
C THR A 47 -9.32 11.06 2.81
N ASP A 48 -8.84 12.11 2.14
CA ASP A 48 -8.68 12.16 0.68
C ASP A 48 -7.29 11.64 0.30
N ILE A 49 -7.20 10.33 0.03
CA ILE A 49 -5.95 9.61 -0.21
C ILE A 49 -5.97 9.02 -1.62
N LEU A 50 -4.99 9.40 -2.45
CA LEU A 50 -4.74 8.80 -3.76
C LEU A 50 -3.60 7.77 -3.66
N VAL A 51 -3.86 6.53 -4.05
CA VAL A 51 -2.83 5.47 -4.11
C VAL A 51 -2.41 5.26 -5.57
N VAL A 52 -1.15 5.56 -5.90
CA VAL A 52 -0.59 5.34 -7.23
C VAL A 52 -0.05 3.91 -7.31
N VAL A 53 -0.68 3.07 -8.13
CA VAL A 53 -0.34 1.65 -8.29
C VAL A 53 0.35 1.37 -9.63
N GLY A 54 1.06 0.24 -9.71
CA GLY A 54 1.84 -0.17 -10.88
C GLY A 54 2.09 -1.67 -10.91
N HIS A 55 3.27 -2.11 -10.50
CA HIS A 55 3.59 -3.55 -10.43
C HIS A 55 2.62 -4.30 -9.50
N LEU A 56 1.98 -5.37 -10.01
CA LEU A 56 0.95 -6.15 -9.30
C LEU A 56 -0.20 -5.28 -8.76
N ALA A 57 -0.62 -4.28 -9.53
CA ALA A 57 -1.65 -3.31 -9.15
C ALA A 57 -2.97 -3.96 -8.73
N GLU A 58 -3.35 -5.06 -9.37
CA GLU A 58 -4.56 -5.81 -9.07
C GLU A 58 -4.59 -6.31 -7.61
N LYS A 59 -3.45 -6.74 -7.07
CA LYS A 59 -3.35 -7.17 -5.67
C LYS A 59 -3.49 -5.98 -4.72
N ILE A 60 -2.90 -4.85 -5.07
CA ILE A 60 -2.98 -3.63 -4.24
C ILE A 60 -4.42 -3.11 -4.20
N LYS A 61 -5.11 -3.12 -5.35
CA LYS A 61 -6.48 -2.63 -5.47
C LYS A 61 -7.44 -3.36 -4.52
N VAL A 62 -7.31 -4.68 -4.39
CA VAL A 62 -8.12 -5.48 -3.44
C VAL A 62 -8.01 -4.98 -2.00
N VAL A 63 -6.82 -4.51 -1.58
CA VAL A 63 -6.62 -3.97 -0.22
C VAL A 63 -7.17 -2.55 -0.10
N VAL A 64 -6.98 -1.72 -1.12
CA VAL A 64 -7.52 -0.34 -1.16
C VAL A 64 -9.05 -0.35 -1.15
N ASP A 65 -9.68 -1.30 -1.83
CA ASP A 65 -11.14 -1.43 -1.89
C ASP A 65 -11.79 -1.69 -0.51
N LYS A 66 -11.02 -2.10 0.52
CA LYS A 66 -11.49 -2.22 1.91
C LYS A 66 -11.79 -0.88 2.59
N TYR A 67 -11.25 0.22 2.05
CA TYR A 67 -11.32 1.57 2.63
C TYR A 67 -12.34 2.48 1.90
N ASN A 68 -13.06 1.93 0.92
CA ASN A 68 -14.19 2.58 0.24
C ASN A 68 -15.50 2.18 0.91
#